data_AF-A0A4Q2RN39-F1
#
_entry.id   AF-A0A4Q2RN39-F1
#
_cell.length_a   1.000
_cell.length_b   1.000
_cell.length_c   1.000
_cell.angle_alpha   90.00
_cell.angle_beta   90.00
_cell.angle_gamma   90.00
#
_symmetry.space_group_name_H-M   'P 1'
#
loop_
_entity.id
_entity.type
_entity.pdbx_description
1 polymer ?
#
loop_
_entity_poly.entity_id
_entity_poly.type
_entity_poly.pdbx_seq_one_letter_code
_entity_poly.pdbx_strand_id
1 'polypeptide(L)'
;MSREAGTGERTDFATYVYARWPDMVGGLEDEGVAADEARLAVAEALLGRRSSWPRRSRDEDVDVTLWAEIRERAALPPTGQPAPHGVRPYDPHDGPEDWFARAEARRGARRRRGAVRVAVGVLVLAVLAAGWQWWASIPPAPEVRKEANSLPVVWYAAGELHLEDVVVELPGIDTFVADGSGAAAVLRNGETVRIDEDGDVTTIDDPPDALDEEPDPPRFVAITQYDVVLQAAPVAGGGWAYLLDSSRRDGATDAVRRSESGRRALVVCRAELDCAPAVTVVAADGAIRLR
;
A
#
# COMPACT_ATOMS: atom_id res chain seq x y z
N MET A 1 53.29 34.25 -14.93
CA MET A 1 52.77 35.53 -15.45
C MET A 1 51.57 35.25 -16.36
N SER A 2 50.35 35.11 -15.80
CA SER A 2 49.10 34.90 -16.59
C SER A 2 47.86 35.35 -15.80
N ARG A 3 47.79 36.63 -15.37
CA ARG A 3 46.59 37.16 -14.69
C ARG A 3 46.09 38.53 -15.16
N GLU A 4 46.70 39.14 -16.19
CA GLU A 4 46.23 40.45 -16.71
C GLU A 4 45.23 40.35 -17.87
N ALA A 5 45.10 39.21 -18.55
CA ALA A 5 44.17 39.06 -19.67
C ALA A 5 42.67 39.15 -19.28
N GLY A 6 42.32 38.78 -18.04
CA GLY A 6 40.92 38.71 -17.62
C GLY A 6 40.26 40.06 -17.30
N THR A 7 41.04 41.09 -16.95
CA THR A 7 40.50 42.40 -16.56
C THR A 7 40.19 43.26 -17.79
N GLY A 8 41.06 43.25 -18.81
CA GLY A 8 40.83 43.94 -20.08
C GLY A 8 39.61 43.41 -20.85
N GLU A 9 39.46 42.08 -20.93
CA GLU A 9 38.32 41.44 -21.62
C GLU A 9 36.96 41.74 -20.96
N ARG A 10 36.92 41.80 -19.63
CA ARG A 10 35.72 42.16 -18.88
C ARG A 10 35.37 43.64 -19.03
N THR A 11 36.38 44.48 -19.30
CA THR A 11 36.23 45.92 -19.51
C THR A 11 35.74 46.21 -20.93
N ASP A 12 36.19 45.46 -21.93
CA ASP A 12 35.73 45.55 -23.32
C ASP A 12 34.23 45.20 -23.47
N PHE A 13 33.79 44.09 -22.89
CA PHE A 13 32.36 43.71 -22.90
C PHE A 13 31.48 44.75 -22.21
N ALA A 14 31.85 45.20 -21.01
CA ALA A 14 31.06 46.18 -20.28
C ALA A 14 30.96 47.51 -21.07
N THR A 15 32.09 47.96 -21.63
CA THR A 15 32.13 49.18 -22.46
C THR A 15 31.20 49.07 -23.66
N TYR A 16 31.24 47.93 -24.37
CA TYR A 16 30.33 47.67 -25.47
C TYR A 16 28.87 47.69 -25.04
N VAL A 17 28.52 47.00 -23.94
CA VAL A 17 27.15 46.95 -23.44
C VAL A 17 26.63 48.35 -23.11
N TYR A 18 27.37 49.15 -22.34
CA TYR A 18 26.91 50.50 -22.02
C TYR A 18 26.77 51.40 -23.26
N ALA A 19 27.67 51.25 -24.23
CA ALA A 19 27.62 52.02 -25.47
C ALA A 19 26.41 51.65 -26.34
N ARG A 20 26.06 50.35 -26.41
CA ARG A 20 25.03 49.83 -27.31
C ARG A 20 23.66 49.60 -26.67
N TRP A 21 23.57 49.63 -25.34
CA TRP A 21 22.32 49.37 -24.61
C TRP A 21 21.17 50.28 -25.03
N PRO A 22 21.32 51.62 -25.12
CA PRO A 22 20.22 52.51 -25.50
C PRO A 22 19.71 52.27 -26.93
N ASP A 23 20.63 51.99 -27.86
CA ASP A 23 20.33 51.70 -29.27
C ASP A 23 19.50 50.41 -29.39
N MET A 24 19.90 49.35 -28.68
CA MET A 24 19.22 48.05 -28.73
C MET A 24 17.84 48.09 -28.06
N VAL A 25 17.73 48.74 -26.90
CA VAL A 25 16.44 48.86 -26.19
C VAL A 25 15.51 49.79 -26.96
N GLY A 26 16.00 50.97 -27.38
CA GLY A 26 15.23 51.94 -28.15
C GLY A 26 14.72 51.37 -29.47
N GLY A 27 15.55 50.62 -30.20
CA GLY A 27 15.15 49.97 -31.44
C GLY A 27 13.99 48.99 -31.27
N LEU A 28 13.96 48.22 -30.18
CA LEU A 28 12.84 47.29 -29.91
C LEU A 28 11.57 48.05 -29.50
N GLU A 29 11.70 49.10 -28.68
CA GLU A 29 10.56 49.90 -28.25
C GLU A 29 9.91 50.67 -29.40
N ASP A 30 10.71 51.19 -30.33
CA ASP A 30 10.20 51.87 -31.54
C ASP A 30 9.45 50.90 -32.48
N GLU A 31 9.74 49.61 -32.38
CA GLU A 31 9.00 48.53 -33.04
C GLU A 31 7.79 48.02 -32.23
N GLY A 32 7.48 48.68 -31.11
CA GLY A 32 6.30 48.42 -30.29
C GLY A 32 6.48 47.33 -29.22
N VAL A 33 7.71 46.86 -28.98
CA VAL A 33 7.97 45.92 -27.88
C VAL A 33 7.85 46.66 -26.55
N ALA A 34 7.20 46.04 -25.57
CA ALA A 34 7.05 46.63 -24.25
C ALA A 34 8.42 46.89 -23.61
N ALA A 35 8.56 48.04 -22.94
CA ALA A 35 9.79 48.51 -22.30
C ALA A 35 10.54 47.41 -21.50
N ASP A 36 9.83 46.73 -20.59
CA ASP A 36 10.42 45.66 -19.76
C ASP A 36 10.84 44.43 -20.58
N GLU A 37 10.09 44.11 -21.64
CA GLU A 37 10.36 42.97 -22.51
C GLU A 37 11.57 43.24 -23.41
N ALA A 38 11.71 44.46 -23.93
CA ALA A 38 12.85 44.90 -24.71
C ALA A 38 14.15 44.77 -23.91
N ARG A 39 14.18 45.34 -22.69
CA ARG A 39 15.35 45.29 -21.80
C ARG A 39 15.71 43.86 -21.41
N LEU A 40 14.70 43.04 -21.13
CA LEU A 40 14.93 41.63 -20.78
C LEU A 40 15.46 40.82 -21.97
N ALA A 41 14.96 41.04 -23.18
CA ALA A 41 15.44 40.37 -24.39
C ALA A 41 16.91 40.74 -24.68
N VAL A 42 17.26 42.02 -24.59
CA VAL A 42 18.64 42.52 -24.75
C VAL A 42 19.56 41.91 -23.69
N ALA A 43 19.17 41.96 -22.41
CA ALA A 43 19.94 41.37 -21.32
C ALA A 43 20.14 39.85 -21.49
N GLU A 44 19.10 39.11 -21.90
CA GLU A 44 19.19 37.68 -22.14
C GLU A 44 20.08 37.32 -23.34
N ALA A 45 20.12 38.12 -24.40
CA ALA A 45 21.03 37.91 -25.53
C ALA A 45 22.49 38.17 -25.12
N LEU A 46 22.75 39.32 -24.53
CA LEU A 46 24.09 39.74 -24.08
C LEU A 46 24.70 38.77 -23.05
N LEU A 47 23.93 38.32 -22.05
CA LEU A 47 24.40 37.29 -21.10
C LEU A 47 24.65 35.94 -21.76
N GLY A 48 24.03 35.65 -22.91
CA GLY A 48 24.29 34.42 -23.66
C GLY A 48 25.65 34.46 -24.34
N ARG A 49 26.11 35.66 -24.70
CA ARG A 49 27.34 35.89 -25.45
C ARG A 49 28.54 36.22 -24.56
N ARG A 50 28.32 36.66 -23.32
CA ARG A 50 29.36 37.08 -22.36
C ARG A 50 30.61 36.18 -22.32
N SER A 51 30.45 34.85 -22.22
CA SER A 51 31.60 33.92 -22.14
C SER A 51 32.35 33.73 -23.46
N SER A 52 31.73 34.07 -24.58
CA SER A 52 32.29 33.98 -25.93
C SER A 52 32.66 35.33 -26.53
N TRP A 53 32.50 36.41 -25.76
CA TRP A 53 32.69 37.79 -26.23
C TRP A 53 34.07 38.03 -26.84
N PRO A 54 35.20 37.63 -26.22
CA PRO A 54 36.53 37.93 -26.78
C PRO A 54 36.79 37.34 -28.17
N ARG A 55 36.07 36.27 -28.53
CA ARG A 55 36.13 35.67 -29.86
C ARG A 55 35.25 36.44 -30.85
N ARG A 56 34.03 36.80 -30.43
CA ARG A 56 33.00 37.38 -31.31
C ARG A 56 33.14 38.89 -31.52
N SER A 57 33.73 39.63 -30.59
CA SER A 57 33.95 41.07 -30.75
C SER A 57 34.88 41.42 -31.91
N ARG A 58 35.60 40.43 -32.45
CA ARG A 58 36.46 40.56 -33.62
C ARG A 58 35.72 40.31 -34.94
N ASP A 59 34.49 39.81 -34.89
CA ASP A 59 33.68 39.56 -36.07
C ASP A 59 33.09 40.90 -36.54
N GLU A 60 33.23 41.22 -37.84
CA GLU A 60 32.74 42.46 -38.44
C GLU A 60 31.21 42.61 -38.30
N ASP A 61 30.50 41.49 -38.20
CA ASP A 61 29.04 41.41 -38.11
C ASP A 61 28.52 41.20 -36.66
N VAL A 62 29.32 41.49 -35.63
CA VAL A 62 28.91 41.27 -34.23
C VAL A 62 27.60 41.99 -33.89
N ASP A 63 27.42 43.23 -34.36
CA ASP A 63 26.21 44.03 -34.11
C ASP A 63 25.00 43.48 -34.86
N VAL A 64 25.18 43.00 -36.10
CA VAL A 64 24.11 42.42 -36.93
C VAL A 64 23.62 41.10 -36.33
N THR A 65 24.56 40.22 -35.98
CA THR A 65 24.24 38.89 -35.43
C THR A 65 23.62 39.00 -34.03
N LEU A 66 24.11 39.93 -33.20
CA LEU A 66 23.53 40.19 -31.89
C LEU A 66 22.14 40.81 -32.01
N TRP A 67 21.93 41.75 -32.94
CA TRP A 67 20.62 42.36 -33.15
C TRP A 67 19.58 41.35 -33.63
N ALA A 68 19.92 40.50 -34.60
CA ALA A 68 19.04 39.43 -35.04
C ALA A 68 18.62 38.51 -33.88
N GLU A 69 19.55 38.16 -32.99
CA GLU A 69 19.28 37.34 -31.81
C GLU A 69 18.39 38.05 -30.77
N ILE A 70 18.58 39.36 -30.58
CA ILE A 70 17.76 40.20 -29.69
C ILE A 70 16.31 40.23 -30.21
N ARG A 71 16.13 40.46 -31.51
CA ARG A 71 14.82 40.45 -32.18
C ARG A 71 14.11 39.12 -32.05
N GLU A 72 14.82 38.01 -32.28
CA GLU A 72 14.28 36.67 -32.12
C GLU A 72 13.72 36.45 -30.70
N ARG A 73 14.43 36.91 -29.67
CA ARG A 73 13.97 36.83 -28.27
C ARG A 73 12.77 37.73 -27.97
N ALA A 74 12.63 38.83 -28.68
CA ALA A 74 11.46 39.71 -28.63
C ALA A 74 10.32 39.24 -29.57
N ALA A 75 10.40 38.02 -30.12
CA ALA A 75 9.44 37.46 -31.08
C ALA A 75 9.24 38.31 -32.35
N LEU A 76 10.26 39.08 -32.74
CA LEU A 76 10.31 39.84 -33.98
C LEU A 76 11.06 39.05 -35.07
N PRO A 77 10.71 39.23 -36.36
CA PRO A 77 11.44 38.59 -37.45
C PRO A 77 12.90 39.09 -37.48
N PRO A 78 13.89 38.22 -37.77
CA PRO A 78 15.30 38.62 -37.81
C PRO A 78 15.57 39.59 -38.96
N THR A 79 16.53 40.48 -38.78
CA THR A 79 16.98 41.45 -39.79
C THR A 79 18.47 41.26 -40.08
N GLY A 80 18.87 41.47 -41.34
CA GLY A 80 20.30 41.50 -41.73
C GLY A 80 20.98 42.84 -41.46
N GLN A 81 20.36 43.72 -40.67
CA GLN A 81 20.85 45.06 -40.33
C GLN A 81 21.27 45.09 -38.85
N PRO A 82 22.20 45.98 -38.45
CA PRO A 82 22.54 46.18 -37.04
C PRO A 82 21.41 46.90 -36.30
N ALA A 83 21.51 46.94 -34.96
CA ALA A 83 20.61 47.76 -34.16
C ALA A 83 20.66 49.23 -34.62
N PRO A 84 19.51 49.93 -34.73
CA PRO A 84 19.50 51.32 -35.16
C PRO A 84 20.30 52.19 -34.17
N HIS A 85 21.13 53.08 -34.72
CA HIS A 85 22.02 53.95 -33.94
C HIS A 85 21.38 55.31 -33.65
N GLY A 86 21.60 55.81 -32.44
CA GLY A 86 21.20 57.17 -32.06
C GLY A 86 19.69 57.32 -31.84
N VAL A 87 19.00 56.21 -31.57
CA VAL A 87 17.55 56.19 -31.34
C VAL A 87 17.19 56.98 -30.10
N ARG A 88 17.99 56.90 -29.03
CA ARG A 88 17.77 57.67 -27.79
C ARG A 88 19.07 58.09 -27.10
N PRO A 89 19.06 59.24 -26.39
CA PRO A 89 20.08 59.57 -25.41
C PRO A 89 20.16 58.50 -24.31
N TYR A 90 21.36 58.24 -23.80
CA TYR A 90 21.56 57.35 -22.65
C TYR A 90 20.82 57.90 -21.43
N ASP A 91 19.91 57.09 -20.86
CA ASP A 91 19.27 57.36 -19.58
C ASP A 91 20.08 56.67 -18.45
N PRO A 92 20.73 57.42 -17.55
CA PRO A 92 21.51 56.85 -16.45
C PRO A 92 20.69 56.00 -15.47
N HIS A 93 19.37 56.16 -15.44
CA HIS A 93 18.48 55.36 -14.60
C HIS A 93 18.06 54.04 -15.24
N ASP A 94 18.44 53.80 -16.49
CA ASP A 94 18.12 52.59 -17.24
C ASP A 94 19.38 51.74 -17.51
N GLY A 95 20.15 51.50 -16.44
CA GLY A 95 21.38 50.71 -16.50
C GLY A 95 21.13 49.22 -16.78
N PRO A 96 22.03 48.53 -17.49
CA PRO A 96 21.89 47.12 -17.85
C PRO A 96 22.01 46.16 -16.65
N GLU A 97 22.53 46.60 -15.50
CA GLU A 97 22.87 45.75 -14.34
C GLU A 97 21.66 45.03 -13.76
N ASP A 98 20.58 45.79 -13.49
CA ASP A 98 19.38 45.25 -12.88
C ASP A 98 18.68 44.24 -13.81
N TRP A 99 18.74 44.50 -15.11
CA TRP A 99 18.19 43.61 -16.14
C TRP A 99 19.01 42.36 -16.31
N PHE A 100 20.34 42.44 -16.17
CA PHE A 100 21.19 41.26 -16.11
C PHE A 100 20.87 40.39 -14.89
N ALA A 101 20.71 40.98 -13.71
CA ALA A 101 20.31 40.23 -12.51
C ALA A 101 18.96 39.51 -12.71
N ARG A 102 17.97 40.19 -13.30
CA ARG A 102 16.66 39.60 -13.64
C ARG A 102 16.79 38.46 -14.66
N ALA A 103 17.58 38.64 -15.71
CA ALA A 103 17.81 37.64 -16.74
C ALA A 103 18.55 36.39 -16.19
N GLU A 104 19.54 36.58 -15.31
CA GLU A 104 20.20 35.47 -14.59
C GLU A 104 19.24 34.70 -13.69
N ALA A 105 18.38 35.40 -12.94
CA ALA A 105 17.35 34.77 -12.11
C ALA A 105 16.38 33.93 -12.95
N ARG A 106 15.93 34.44 -14.11
CA ARG A 106 15.04 33.72 -15.03
C ARG A 106 15.70 32.45 -15.61
N ARG A 107 16.98 32.53 -15.98
CA ARG A 107 17.77 31.35 -16.39
C ARG A 107 17.93 30.33 -15.27
N GLY A 108 18.21 30.78 -14.05
CA GLY A 108 18.30 29.92 -12.87
C GLY A 108 16.99 29.17 -12.58
N ALA A 109 15.85 29.87 -12.66
CA ALA A 109 14.54 29.28 -12.48
C ALA A 109 14.23 28.21 -13.55
N ARG A 110 14.54 28.48 -14.83
CA ARG A 110 14.37 27.50 -15.93
C ARG A 110 15.21 26.23 -15.68
N ARG A 111 16.48 26.37 -15.27
CA ARG A 111 17.37 25.24 -14.95
C ARG A 111 16.84 24.41 -13.78
N ARG A 112 16.39 25.06 -12.70
CA ARG A 112 15.82 24.37 -11.54
C ARG A 112 14.59 23.55 -11.91
N ARG A 113 13.67 24.12 -12.70
CA ARG A 113 12.46 23.38 -13.17
C ARG A 113 12.83 22.16 -14.02
N GLY A 114 13.84 22.27 -14.88
CA GLY A 114 14.34 21.13 -15.66
C GLY A 114 14.92 20.03 -14.78
N ALA A 115 15.78 20.40 -13.83
CA ALA A 115 16.39 19.46 -12.89
C ALA A 115 15.36 18.74 -12.02
N VAL A 116 14.35 19.46 -11.52
CA VAL A 116 13.26 18.87 -10.72
C VAL A 116 12.48 17.84 -11.53
N ARG A 117 12.14 18.12 -12.80
CA ARG A 117 11.43 17.16 -13.65
C ARG A 117 12.23 15.87 -13.88
N VAL A 118 13.54 16.00 -14.12
CA VAL A 118 14.42 14.84 -14.28
C VAL A 118 14.47 14.02 -12.99
N ALA A 119 14.63 14.67 -11.84
CA ALA A 119 14.65 14.01 -10.54
C ALA A 119 13.35 13.24 -10.26
N VAL A 120 12.20 13.84 -10.56
CA VAL A 120 10.88 13.18 -10.43
C VAL A 120 10.79 11.97 -11.35
N GLY A 121 11.22 12.09 -12.61
CA GLY A 121 11.21 10.96 -13.55
C GLY A 121 12.07 9.78 -13.06
N VAL A 122 13.26 10.07 -12.53
CA VAL A 122 14.14 9.05 -11.94
C VAL A 122 13.49 8.39 -10.73
N LEU A 123 12.87 9.17 -9.83
CA LEU A 123 12.17 8.63 -8.66
C LEU A 123 11.04 7.66 -9.08
N VAL A 124 10.21 8.07 -10.04
CA VAL A 124 9.11 7.22 -10.55
C VAL A 124 9.64 5.91 -11.13
N LEU A 125 10.71 5.96 -11.93
CA LEU A 125 11.34 4.76 -12.47
C LEU A 125 11.89 3.85 -11.36
N ALA A 126 12.49 4.42 -10.32
CA ALA A 126 12.98 3.65 -9.18
C ALA A 126 11.84 2.95 -8.42
N VAL A 127 10.72 3.64 -8.19
CA VAL A 127 9.53 3.05 -7.54
C VAL A 127 8.92 1.93 -8.38
N LEU A 128 8.79 2.13 -9.69
CA LEU A 128 8.29 1.10 -10.60
C LEU A 128 9.21 -0.12 -10.64
N ALA A 129 10.53 0.09 -10.71
CA ALA A 129 11.50 -1.00 -10.68
C ALA A 129 11.45 -1.77 -9.36
N ALA A 130 11.35 -1.08 -8.22
CA ALA A 130 11.23 -1.71 -6.90
C ALA A 130 9.91 -2.49 -6.76
N GLY A 131 8.78 -1.93 -7.22
CA GLY A 131 7.48 -2.60 -7.21
C GLY A 131 7.45 -3.84 -8.10
N TRP A 132 8.07 -3.77 -9.28
CA TRP A 132 8.18 -4.91 -10.19
C TRP A 132 9.08 -6.01 -9.62
N GLN A 133 10.23 -5.64 -9.05
CA GLN A 133 11.15 -6.56 -8.38
C GLN A 133 10.45 -7.31 -7.22
N TRP A 134 9.66 -6.59 -6.42
CA TRP A 134 8.89 -7.18 -5.32
C TRP A 134 7.87 -8.20 -5.83
N TRP A 135 7.09 -7.84 -6.85
CA TRP A 135 6.10 -8.75 -7.45
C TRP A 135 6.76 -10.01 -8.06
N ALA A 136 7.87 -9.84 -8.76
CA ALA A 136 8.63 -10.95 -9.33
C ALA A 136 9.29 -11.86 -8.28
N SER A 137 9.43 -11.39 -7.04
CA SER A 137 9.99 -12.18 -5.93
C SER A 137 8.94 -13.00 -5.17
N ILE A 138 7.64 -12.83 -5.47
CA ILE A 138 6.57 -13.62 -4.86
C ILE A 138 6.67 -15.04 -5.42
N PRO A 139 6.94 -16.06 -4.58
CA PRO A 139 6.92 -17.44 -5.02
C PRO A 139 5.51 -17.78 -5.55
N PRO A 140 5.37 -18.56 -6.63
CA PRO A 140 4.06 -19.04 -7.03
C PRO A 140 3.44 -19.80 -5.85
N ALA A 141 2.15 -19.57 -5.61
CA ALA A 141 1.43 -20.31 -4.58
C ALA A 141 1.58 -21.81 -4.85
N PRO A 142 1.83 -22.64 -3.81
CA PRO A 142 1.90 -24.09 -4.00
C PRO A 142 0.58 -24.57 -4.62
N GLU A 143 0.67 -25.41 -5.65
CA GLU A 143 -0.51 -26.03 -6.25
C GLU A 143 -1.17 -26.96 -5.22
N VAL A 144 -2.17 -26.45 -4.50
CA VAL A 144 -2.99 -27.26 -3.59
C VAL A 144 -4.09 -27.91 -4.43
N ARG A 145 -3.91 -29.17 -4.80
CA ARG A 145 -4.96 -29.98 -5.41
C ARG A 145 -5.76 -30.67 -4.31
N LYS A 146 -7.07 -30.45 -4.28
CA LYS A 146 -8.01 -31.22 -3.44
C LYS A 146 -8.30 -32.55 -4.13
N GLU A 147 -7.80 -33.65 -3.57
CA GLU A 147 -8.09 -35.01 -4.02
C GLU A 147 -8.60 -35.84 -2.85
N ALA A 148 -9.60 -36.68 -3.09
CA ALA A 148 -10.18 -37.52 -2.04
C ALA A 148 -9.14 -38.56 -1.58
N ASN A 149 -8.84 -38.58 -0.28
CA ASN A 149 -7.91 -39.56 0.26
C ASN A 149 -8.54 -40.96 0.15
N SER A 150 -7.88 -41.85 -0.59
CA SER A 150 -8.35 -43.22 -0.80
C SER A 150 -8.19 -44.10 0.43
N LEU A 151 -7.39 -43.68 1.41
CA LEU A 151 -7.16 -44.38 2.66
C LEU A 151 -7.55 -43.47 3.83
N PRO A 152 -8.31 -43.97 4.83
CA PRO A 152 -8.65 -43.22 6.04
C PRO A 152 -7.48 -43.22 7.03
N VAL A 153 -6.28 -42.90 6.56
CA VAL A 153 -5.05 -42.73 7.36
C VAL A 153 -4.15 -41.72 6.65
N VAL A 154 -3.19 -41.14 7.38
CA VAL A 154 -2.12 -40.33 6.78
C VAL A 154 -1.09 -41.23 6.11
N TRP A 155 -0.73 -40.96 4.86
CA TRP A 155 0.29 -41.72 4.12
C TRP A 155 1.04 -40.85 3.10
N TYR A 156 2.24 -41.30 2.71
CA TYR A 156 3.11 -40.57 1.78
C TYR A 156 3.37 -41.42 0.54
N ALA A 157 3.11 -40.89 -0.65
CA ALA A 157 3.36 -41.57 -1.91
C ALA A 157 3.62 -40.57 -3.04
N ALA A 158 4.42 -40.97 -4.02
CA ALA A 158 4.72 -40.18 -5.22
C ALA A 158 5.25 -38.75 -4.98
N GLY A 159 5.78 -38.46 -3.78
CA GLY A 159 6.23 -37.11 -3.42
C GLY A 159 5.16 -36.25 -2.75
N GLU A 160 3.96 -36.80 -2.53
CA GLU A 160 2.81 -36.12 -1.95
C GLU A 160 2.43 -36.74 -0.61
N LEU A 161 2.05 -35.88 0.34
CA LEU A 161 1.52 -36.28 1.64
C LEU A 161 -0.01 -36.28 1.55
N HIS A 162 -0.61 -37.46 1.64
CA HIS A 162 -2.05 -37.64 1.66
C HIS A 162 -2.53 -37.64 3.11
N LEU A 163 -3.31 -36.61 3.46
CA LEU A 163 -3.88 -36.43 4.79
C LEU A 163 -5.31 -36.99 4.80
N GLU A 164 -5.70 -37.70 5.87
CA GLU A 164 -7.07 -38.18 6.05
C GLU A 164 -8.02 -36.99 6.25
N ASP A 165 -7.68 -36.13 7.22
CA ASP A 165 -8.31 -34.84 7.47
C ASP A 165 -7.23 -33.75 7.59
N VAL A 166 -7.55 -32.54 7.15
CA VAL A 166 -6.72 -31.36 7.38
C VAL A 166 -7.42 -30.47 8.40
N VAL A 167 -7.03 -30.63 9.67
CA VAL A 167 -7.47 -29.72 10.73
C VAL A 167 -6.52 -28.53 10.76
N VAL A 168 -7.00 -27.36 10.38
CA VAL A 168 -6.25 -26.11 10.46
C VAL A 168 -6.77 -25.30 11.63
N GLU A 169 -5.91 -24.98 12.59
CA GLU A 169 -6.25 -24.01 13.63
C GLU A 169 -6.31 -22.61 13.00
N LEU A 170 -7.48 -21.99 13.03
CA LEU A 170 -7.68 -20.62 12.59
C LEU A 170 -7.70 -19.70 13.83
N PRO A 171 -6.60 -19.01 14.15
CA PRO A 171 -6.54 -18.19 15.35
C PRO A 171 -7.58 -17.07 15.27
N GLY A 172 -8.44 -16.99 16.29
CA GLY A 172 -9.46 -15.95 16.39
C GLY A 172 -10.86 -16.37 15.95
N ILE A 173 -11.02 -17.56 15.35
CA ILE A 173 -12.33 -18.16 15.06
C ILE A 173 -12.71 -19.08 16.23
N ASP A 174 -13.94 -18.94 16.71
CA ASP A 174 -14.54 -19.75 17.76
C ASP A 174 -15.37 -20.90 17.15
N THR A 175 -16.34 -20.55 16.30
CA THR A 175 -17.21 -21.50 15.59
C THR A 175 -17.31 -21.11 14.12
N PHE A 176 -17.49 -22.09 13.22
CA PHE A 176 -17.77 -21.81 11.80
C PHE A 176 -18.66 -22.89 11.18
N VAL A 177 -19.41 -22.52 10.15
CA VAL A 177 -20.26 -23.42 9.34
C VAL A 177 -20.14 -23.08 7.87
N ALA A 178 -20.48 -24.04 7.00
CA ALA A 178 -20.58 -23.78 5.57
C ALA A 178 -21.76 -22.83 5.29
N ASP A 179 -21.53 -21.82 4.44
CA ASP A 179 -22.56 -20.87 3.99
C ASP A 179 -22.42 -20.63 2.48
N GLY A 180 -23.24 -21.33 1.70
CA GLY A 180 -23.19 -21.30 0.24
C GLY A 180 -21.85 -21.84 -0.30
N SER A 181 -21.13 -21.02 -1.07
CA SER A 181 -19.77 -21.33 -1.57
C SER A 181 -18.65 -20.97 -0.57
N GLY A 182 -19.00 -20.33 0.56
CA GLY A 182 -18.06 -19.89 1.58
C GLY A 182 -18.32 -20.50 2.95
N ALA A 183 -17.92 -19.79 3.99
CA ALA A 183 -18.15 -20.13 5.38
C ALA A 183 -18.63 -18.91 6.17
N ALA A 184 -19.50 -19.12 7.15
CA ALA A 184 -19.81 -18.15 8.18
C ALA A 184 -19.09 -18.55 9.47
N ALA A 185 -18.57 -17.57 10.23
CA ALA A 185 -17.80 -17.82 11.42
C ALA A 185 -18.12 -16.81 12.53
N VAL A 186 -18.09 -17.28 13.78
CA VAL A 186 -18.10 -16.46 14.99
C VAL A 186 -16.65 -16.29 15.43
N LEU A 187 -16.20 -15.05 15.51
CA LEU A 187 -14.89 -14.69 16.03
C LEU A 187 -14.89 -14.71 17.57
N ARG A 188 -13.72 -14.83 18.20
CA ARG A 188 -13.58 -14.84 19.67
C ARG A 188 -14.09 -13.56 20.38
N ASN A 189 -14.20 -12.46 19.65
CA ASN A 189 -14.79 -11.21 20.13
C ASN A 189 -16.34 -11.21 20.07
N GLY A 190 -16.95 -12.28 19.55
CA GLY A 190 -18.39 -12.43 19.31
C GLY A 190 -18.87 -11.88 17.97
N GLU A 191 -17.98 -11.36 17.12
CA GLU A 191 -18.36 -10.83 15.81
C GLU A 191 -18.60 -11.97 14.80
N THR A 192 -19.68 -11.87 14.04
CA THR A 192 -20.03 -12.80 12.97
C THR A 192 -19.51 -12.29 11.62
N VAL A 193 -18.74 -13.12 10.93
CA VAL A 193 -18.18 -12.80 9.62
C VAL A 193 -18.54 -13.89 8.61
N ARG A 194 -18.67 -13.49 7.35
CA ARG A 194 -18.72 -14.37 6.19
C ARG A 194 -17.39 -14.31 5.45
N ILE A 195 -16.87 -15.48 5.13
CA ILE A 195 -15.66 -15.70 4.35
C ILE A 195 -16.13 -16.31 3.03
N ASP A 196 -15.92 -15.63 1.92
CA ASP A 196 -16.32 -16.17 0.60
C ASP A 196 -15.28 -17.13 0.01
N GLU A 197 -15.51 -17.59 -1.22
CA GLU A 197 -14.63 -18.53 -1.92
C GLU A 197 -13.28 -17.95 -2.34
N ASP A 198 -13.19 -16.62 -2.46
CA ASP A 198 -11.98 -15.88 -2.77
C ASP A 198 -11.17 -15.52 -1.51
N GLY A 199 -11.77 -15.72 -0.33
CA GLY A 199 -11.17 -15.47 0.97
C GLY A 199 -11.42 -14.07 1.51
N ASP A 200 -12.30 -13.29 0.88
CA ASP A 200 -12.69 -11.98 1.38
C ASP A 200 -13.60 -12.14 2.62
N VAL A 201 -13.35 -11.29 3.62
CA VAL A 201 -14.03 -11.34 4.92
C VAL A 201 -14.95 -10.15 5.05
N THR A 202 -16.22 -10.41 5.32
CA THR A 202 -17.25 -9.37 5.51
C THR A 202 -18.01 -9.62 6.80
N THR A 203 -18.25 -8.59 7.60
CA THR A 203 -19.11 -8.69 8.78
C THR A 203 -20.55 -8.90 8.34
N ILE A 204 -21.27 -9.81 9.01
CA ILE A 204 -22.68 -10.12 8.73
C ILE A 204 -23.53 -9.88 9.97
N ASP A 205 -24.68 -9.24 9.79
CA ASP A 205 -25.64 -8.97 10.87
C ASP A 205 -26.66 -10.11 11.05
N ASP A 206 -26.83 -10.97 10.05
CA ASP A 206 -27.81 -12.08 10.02
C ASP A 206 -27.06 -13.40 9.72
N PRO A 207 -26.47 -14.04 10.74
CA PRO A 207 -25.73 -15.29 10.56
C PRO A 207 -26.67 -16.46 10.20
N PRO A 208 -26.18 -17.47 9.45
CA PRO A 208 -26.96 -18.68 9.21
C PRO A 208 -27.29 -19.40 10.53
N ASP A 209 -28.53 -19.89 10.65
CA ASP A 209 -29.05 -20.60 11.84
C ASP A 209 -28.13 -21.71 12.36
N ALA A 210 -27.36 -22.34 11.46
CA ALA A 210 -26.39 -23.39 11.80
C ALA A 210 -25.25 -22.92 12.71
N LEU A 211 -24.97 -21.61 12.79
CA LEU A 211 -24.00 -21.07 13.76
C LEU A 211 -24.53 -21.09 15.20
N ASP A 212 -25.86 -21.04 15.37
CA ASP A 212 -26.52 -21.10 16.68
C ASP A 212 -26.92 -22.54 17.07
N GLU A 213 -26.73 -23.50 16.17
CA GLU A 213 -27.06 -24.90 16.42
C GLU A 213 -26.00 -25.54 17.34
N GLU A 214 -26.40 -25.92 18.56
CA GLU A 214 -25.52 -26.66 19.46
C GLU A 214 -25.10 -27.97 18.80
N PRO A 215 -23.79 -28.30 18.76
CA PRO A 215 -23.31 -29.51 18.13
C PRO A 215 -23.96 -30.74 18.77
N ASP A 216 -24.28 -31.76 17.99
CA ASP A 216 -24.81 -33.01 18.54
C ASP A 216 -23.78 -33.67 19.48
N PRO A 217 -24.20 -34.17 20.66
CA PRO A 217 -23.31 -34.89 21.54
C PRO A 217 -22.80 -36.17 20.87
N PRO A 218 -21.49 -36.49 20.98
CA PRO A 218 -20.99 -37.77 20.54
C PRO A 218 -21.72 -38.91 21.25
N ARG A 219 -21.91 -40.03 20.54
CA ARG A 219 -22.55 -41.20 21.15
C ARG A 219 -21.71 -41.72 22.31
N PHE A 220 -22.22 -41.55 23.52
CA PHE A 220 -21.61 -42.15 24.71
C PHE A 220 -21.98 -43.63 24.81
N VAL A 221 -20.99 -44.51 24.61
CA VAL A 221 -21.15 -45.95 24.82
C VAL A 221 -20.77 -46.28 26.25
N ALA A 222 -21.78 -46.45 27.11
CA ALA A 222 -21.53 -46.70 28.51
C ALA A 222 -21.15 -48.18 28.76
N ILE A 223 -19.89 -48.44 29.13
CA ILE A 223 -19.40 -49.78 29.54
C ILE A 223 -19.52 -49.94 31.07
N THR A 224 -20.50 -49.28 31.69
CA THR A 224 -20.63 -49.23 33.15
C THR A 224 -22.01 -49.72 33.60
N GLN A 225 -22.28 -49.63 34.90
CA GLN A 225 -23.61 -49.91 35.46
C GLN A 225 -24.69 -48.89 35.07
N TYR A 226 -24.30 -47.79 34.42
CA TYR A 226 -25.20 -46.81 33.83
C TYR A 226 -25.23 -47.05 32.32
N ASP A 227 -26.41 -47.21 31.74
CA ASP A 227 -26.62 -47.61 30.34
C ASP A 227 -27.55 -46.67 29.56
N VAL A 228 -28.14 -45.69 30.23
CA VAL A 228 -29.03 -44.70 29.61
C VAL A 228 -28.44 -43.30 29.76
N VAL A 229 -28.24 -42.61 28.65
CA VAL A 229 -27.90 -41.17 28.64
C VAL A 229 -29.20 -40.38 28.76
N LEU A 230 -29.34 -39.59 29.82
CA LEU A 230 -30.49 -38.71 30.03
C LEU A 230 -30.28 -37.32 29.41
N GLN A 231 -29.06 -36.81 29.51
CA GLN A 231 -28.70 -35.48 29.02
C GLN A 231 -27.21 -35.45 28.69
N ALA A 232 -26.86 -34.66 27.67
CA ALA A 232 -25.49 -34.28 27.39
C ALA A 232 -25.40 -32.74 27.30
N ALA A 233 -24.27 -32.17 27.68
CA ALA A 233 -23.99 -30.74 27.52
C ALA A 233 -22.49 -30.52 27.21
N PRO A 234 -22.14 -29.53 26.38
CA PRO A 234 -20.74 -29.18 26.15
C PRO A 234 -20.09 -28.64 27.43
N VAL A 235 -18.77 -28.82 27.58
CA VAL A 235 -18.00 -28.25 28.70
C VAL A 235 -16.98 -27.24 28.22
N ALA A 236 -16.72 -26.21 29.04
CA ALA A 236 -15.71 -25.20 28.76
C ALA A 236 -14.32 -25.84 28.57
N GLY A 237 -13.65 -25.51 27.45
CA GLY A 237 -12.37 -26.12 27.07
C GLY A 237 -12.48 -27.35 26.16
N GLY A 238 -13.69 -27.65 25.68
CA GLY A 238 -13.95 -28.75 24.75
C GLY A 238 -14.29 -30.07 25.45
N GLY A 239 -15.16 -30.86 24.81
CA GLY A 239 -15.68 -32.11 25.37
C GLY A 239 -17.14 -32.02 25.81
N TRP A 240 -17.59 -33.04 26.55
CA TRP A 240 -19.00 -33.26 26.88
C TRP A 240 -19.19 -33.79 28.30
N ALA A 241 -20.17 -33.25 29.01
CA ALA A 241 -20.71 -33.80 30.24
C ALA A 241 -21.96 -34.64 29.93
N TYR A 242 -22.02 -35.86 30.46
CA TYR A 242 -23.15 -36.78 30.32
C TYR A 242 -23.78 -37.05 31.68
N LEU A 243 -25.09 -36.89 31.75
CA LEU A 243 -25.91 -37.36 32.85
C LEU A 243 -26.46 -38.74 32.48
N LEU A 244 -26.05 -39.76 33.22
CA LEU A 244 -26.42 -41.14 32.99
C LEU A 244 -27.42 -41.62 34.03
N ASP A 245 -28.26 -42.58 33.67
CA ASP A 245 -29.14 -43.34 34.57
C ASP A 245 -28.81 -44.84 34.49
N SER A 246 -28.97 -45.54 35.61
CA SER A 246 -28.92 -46.99 35.65
C SER A 246 -30.32 -47.50 35.30
N SER A 247 -30.54 -47.95 34.06
CA SER A 247 -31.77 -48.68 33.75
C SER A 247 -31.77 -49.98 34.56
N ARG A 248 -32.91 -50.34 35.14
CA ARG A 248 -33.10 -51.72 35.61
C ARG A 248 -33.02 -52.60 34.38
N ARG A 249 -32.00 -53.45 34.28
CA ARG A 249 -32.07 -54.62 33.39
C ARG A 249 -33.40 -55.34 33.66
N ASP A 250 -34.27 -55.36 32.67
CA ASP A 250 -35.52 -56.12 32.69
C ASP A 250 -35.20 -57.57 33.09
N GLY A 251 -35.58 -57.94 34.33
CA GLY A 251 -35.32 -59.28 34.88
C GLY A 251 -34.78 -59.32 36.30
N ALA A 252 -34.33 -58.21 36.89
CA ALA A 252 -33.94 -58.17 38.30
C ALA A 252 -35.17 -58.06 39.22
N THR A 253 -35.93 -59.16 39.33
CA THR A 253 -36.89 -59.38 40.42
C THR A 253 -36.11 -59.61 41.71
N ASP A 254 -35.62 -58.55 42.35
CA ASP A 254 -35.51 -58.60 43.80
C ASP A 254 -35.62 -57.25 44.48
N ALA A 255 -36.39 -57.29 45.56
CA ALA A 255 -36.94 -56.15 46.27
C ALA A 255 -35.91 -55.56 47.23
N VAL A 256 -35.33 -54.42 46.88
CA VAL A 256 -34.99 -53.39 47.86
C VAL A 256 -35.30 -52.03 47.23
N ARG A 257 -36.19 -51.29 47.87
CA ARG A 257 -36.47 -49.88 47.63
C ARG A 257 -35.22 -49.08 48.03
N ARG A 258 -34.11 -49.23 47.28
CA ARG A 258 -32.97 -48.33 47.39
C ARG A 258 -33.50 -46.96 46.96
N SER A 259 -33.36 -46.02 47.88
CA SER A 259 -33.66 -44.60 47.72
C SER A 259 -33.20 -44.10 46.35
N GLU A 260 -33.92 -43.11 45.80
CA GLU A 260 -33.63 -42.47 44.51
C GLU A 260 -32.19 -41.91 44.42
N SER A 261 -31.52 -41.75 45.56
CA SER A 261 -30.09 -41.49 45.71
C SER A 261 -29.23 -42.64 45.14
N GLY A 262 -28.57 -42.41 44.01
CA GLY A 262 -27.60 -43.36 43.42
C GLY A 262 -27.99 -43.96 42.06
N ARG A 263 -29.11 -43.54 41.46
CA ARG A 263 -29.47 -43.95 40.09
C ARG A 263 -28.71 -43.21 39.00
N ARG A 264 -28.24 -42.01 39.30
CA ARG A 264 -27.64 -41.12 38.31
C ARG A 264 -26.15 -40.94 38.54
N ALA A 265 -25.40 -40.84 37.47
CA ALA A 265 -24.00 -40.47 37.50
C ALA A 265 -23.70 -39.39 36.47
N LEU A 266 -22.71 -38.56 36.80
CA LEU A 266 -22.12 -37.61 35.89
C LEU A 266 -20.81 -38.17 35.35
N VAL A 267 -20.62 -38.11 34.04
CA VAL A 267 -19.35 -38.40 33.38
C VAL A 267 -18.94 -37.16 32.59
N VAL A 268 -17.68 -36.76 32.69
CA VAL A 268 -17.14 -35.65 31.89
C VAL A 268 -16.05 -36.21 31.00
N CYS A 269 -16.23 -36.05 29.69
CA CYS A 269 -15.31 -36.47 28.66
C CYS A 269 -14.64 -35.24 28.03
N ARG A 270 -13.33 -35.28 27.86
CA ARG A 270 -12.55 -34.25 27.16
C ARG A 270 -12.67 -34.42 25.65
N ALA A 271 -12.20 -33.44 24.87
CA ALA A 271 -12.25 -33.45 23.41
C ALA A 271 -11.60 -34.69 22.76
N GLU A 272 -10.61 -35.31 23.41
CA GLU A 272 -9.94 -36.54 22.96
C GLU A 272 -10.70 -37.84 23.34
N LEU A 273 -11.96 -37.74 23.77
CA LEU A 273 -12.80 -38.84 24.26
C LEU A 273 -12.27 -39.53 25.53
N ASP A 274 -11.30 -38.93 26.22
CA ASP A 274 -10.86 -39.35 27.56
C ASP A 274 -11.90 -38.92 28.60
N CYS A 275 -12.56 -39.89 29.23
CA CYS A 275 -13.64 -39.66 30.18
C CYS A 275 -13.18 -39.90 31.62
N ALA A 276 -13.46 -38.93 32.49
CA ALA A 276 -13.30 -39.09 33.93
C ALA A 276 -14.19 -40.23 34.47
N PRO A 277 -13.80 -40.88 35.58
CA PRO A 277 -14.64 -41.90 36.20
C PRO A 277 -16.01 -41.32 36.59
N ALA A 278 -17.06 -42.13 36.40
CA ALA A 278 -18.43 -41.73 36.68
C ALA A 278 -18.61 -41.38 38.17
N VAL A 279 -19.11 -40.16 38.43
CA VAL A 279 -19.38 -39.68 39.78
C VAL A 279 -20.87 -39.87 40.08
N THR A 280 -21.18 -40.81 40.97
CA THR A 280 -22.55 -41.07 41.41
C THR A 280 -23.11 -39.87 42.15
N VAL A 281 -24.32 -39.42 41.79
CA VAL A 281 -25.00 -38.32 42.47
C VAL A 281 -25.79 -38.89 43.65
N VAL A 282 -25.27 -38.66 44.88
CA VAL A 282 -25.77 -39.32 46.10
C VAL A 282 -26.88 -38.52 46.80
N ALA A 283 -27.11 -37.26 46.46
CA ALA A 283 -28.17 -36.45 47.08
C ALA A 283 -28.56 -35.30 46.14
N ALA A 284 -29.72 -35.41 45.50
CA ALA A 284 -30.35 -34.28 44.85
C ALA A 284 -31.85 -34.40 45.12
N ASP A 285 -32.36 -33.59 46.06
CA ASP A 285 -33.81 -33.42 46.28
C ASP A 285 -34.46 -32.60 45.14
N GLY A 286 -33.99 -32.76 43.89
CA GLY A 286 -34.40 -31.96 42.75
C GLY A 286 -33.98 -32.55 41.39
N ALA A 287 -34.60 -32.06 40.33
CA ALA A 287 -34.25 -32.42 38.96
C ALA A 287 -32.87 -31.82 38.59
N ILE A 288 -31.89 -32.68 38.31
CA ILE A 288 -30.57 -32.26 37.80
C ILE A 288 -30.73 -31.93 36.32
N ARG A 289 -30.23 -30.75 35.91
CA ARG A 289 -30.10 -30.35 34.51
C ARG A 289 -28.67 -29.92 34.25
N LEU A 290 -28.07 -30.46 33.20
CA LEU A 290 -26.83 -29.92 32.65
C LEU A 290 -27.15 -28.62 31.90
N ARG A 291 -26.25 -27.65 32.01
CA ARG A 291 -26.28 -26.37 31.30
C ARG A 291 -24.86 -26.06 30.86
#